data_AF-A2BM77-F1
#
_entry.id   AF-A2BM77-F1
#
_cell.length_a   1.000
_cell.length_b   1.000
_cell.length_c   1.000
_cell.angle_alpha   90.00
_cell.angle_beta   90.00
_cell.angle_gamma   90.00
#
_symmetry.space_group_name_H-M   'P 1'
#
loop_
_entity.id
_entity.type
_entity.pdbx_description
1 polymer ?
#
loop_
_entity_poly.entity_id
_entity_poly.type
_entity_poly.pdbx_seq_one_letter_code
_entity_poly.pdbx_strand_id
1 'polypeptide(L)'
;MSLQWEPQWEETIIEVYGVRLKVPRDRVTGLYACPICGFGVDATYFFSEKDLVIHILNHAKVKRAERVKVQIVEPGEPAEEKLEEEED
;
A
#
# COMPACT_ATOMS: atom_id res chain seq x y z
N MET A 1 -20.82 -13.23 28.62
CA MET A 1 -19.70 -12.29 28.75
C MET A 1 -18.95 -12.32 27.43
N SER A 2 -19.35 -11.50 26.44
CA SER A 2 -18.55 -11.30 25.24
C SER A 2 -17.45 -10.29 25.59
N LEU A 3 -16.19 -10.69 25.46
CA LEU A 3 -15.06 -9.77 25.49
C LEU A 3 -15.08 -8.96 24.19
N GLN A 4 -15.96 -7.96 24.10
CA GLN A 4 -15.97 -7.03 22.97
C GLN A 4 -14.90 -5.97 23.21
N TRP A 5 -14.04 -5.78 22.21
CA TRP A 5 -13.04 -4.74 22.23
C TRP A 5 -13.71 -3.38 22.00
N GLU A 6 -13.53 -2.46 22.96
CA GLU A 6 -14.06 -1.09 22.94
C GLU A 6 -12.89 -0.09 22.88
N PRO A 7 -12.37 0.21 21.68
CA PRO A 7 -11.19 1.06 21.53
C PRO A 7 -11.47 2.53 21.87
N GLN A 8 -10.47 3.20 22.44
CA GLN A 8 -10.50 4.64 22.72
C GLN A 8 -9.40 5.33 21.90
N TRP A 9 -9.78 5.84 20.72
CA TRP A 9 -8.85 6.44 19.77
C TRP A 9 -8.41 7.86 20.18
N GLU A 10 -7.11 8.10 20.16
CA GLU A 10 -6.47 9.41 20.32
C GLU A 10 -5.49 9.69 19.18
N GLU A 11 -5.40 10.94 18.73
CA GLU A 11 -4.36 11.35 17.80
C GLU A 11 -3.00 11.47 18.49
N THR A 12 -2.05 10.64 18.09
CA THR A 12 -0.65 10.71 18.56
C THR A 12 0.27 11.13 17.41
N ILE A 13 1.24 12.00 17.70
CA ILE A 13 2.30 12.34 16.76
C ILE A 13 3.43 11.34 16.95
N ILE A 14 3.72 10.56 15.91
CA ILE A 14 4.87 9.66 15.86
C ILE A 14 5.95 10.26 14.97
N GLU A 15 7.21 10.07 15.35
CA GLU A 15 8.36 10.50 14.58
C GLU A 15 9.27 9.30 14.29
N VAL A 16 9.24 8.81 13.05
CA VAL A 16 10.00 7.62 12.65
C VAL A 16 10.69 7.91 11.32
N TYR A 17 12.00 7.59 11.22
CA TYR A 17 12.82 7.86 10.03
C TYR A 17 12.81 9.34 9.58
N GLY A 18 12.66 10.28 10.52
CA GLY A 18 12.56 11.72 10.23
C GLY A 18 11.20 12.17 9.68
N VAL A 19 10.21 11.29 9.63
CA VAL A 19 8.84 11.61 9.21
C VAL A 19 7.97 11.79 10.44
N ARG A 20 7.30 12.94 10.55
CA ARG A 20 6.30 13.24 11.59
C ARG A 20 4.91 13.00 11.04
N LEU A 21 4.17 12.07 11.63
CA LEU A 21 2.81 11.73 11.23
C LEU A 21 1.88 11.77 12.43
N LYS A 22 0.66 12.29 12.21
CA LYS A 22 -0.45 12.15 13.14
C LYS A 22 -1.15 10.84 12.83
N VAL A 23 -1.19 9.94 13.81
CA VAL A 23 -1.82 8.62 13.67
C VAL A 23 -2.78 8.36 14.82
N PRO A 24 -3.89 7.64 14.59
CA PRO A 24 -4.77 7.21 15.67
C PRO A 24 -4.11 6.11 16.48
N ARG A 25 -4.14 6.24 17.81
CA ARG A 25 -3.69 5.25 18.78
C ARG A 25 -4.82 4.92 19.74
N ASP A 26 -5.09 3.65 19.95
CA ASP A 26 -6.00 3.17 20.98
C ASP A 26 -5.30 3.30 22.35
N ARG A 27 -5.89 4.07 23.26
CA ARG A 27 -5.39 4.24 24.63
C ARG A 27 -5.49 2.96 25.46
N VAL A 28 -6.45 2.08 25.15
CA VAL A 28 -6.71 0.87 25.95
C VAL A 28 -5.68 -0.21 25.64
N THR A 29 -5.47 -0.49 24.36
CA THR A 29 -4.57 -1.57 23.90
C THR A 29 -3.18 -1.07 23.50
N GLY A 30 -3.02 0.23 23.27
CA GLY A 30 -1.80 0.82 22.73
C GLY A 30 -1.64 0.63 21.22
N LEU A 31 -2.61 0.03 20.54
CA LEU A 31 -2.57 -0.25 19.11
C LEU A 31 -2.64 1.04 18.28
N TYR A 32 -1.85 1.09 17.21
CA TYR A 32 -1.94 2.13 16.21
C TYR A 32 -2.79 1.66 15.03
N ALA A 33 -3.63 2.55 14.52
CA ALA A 33 -4.39 2.32 13.30
C ALA A 33 -3.79 3.09 12.12
N CYS A 34 -3.96 2.55 10.92
CA CYS A 34 -3.60 3.26 9.70
C CYS A 34 -4.65 4.31 9.36
N PRO A 35 -4.31 5.61 9.26
CA PRO A 35 -5.27 6.66 8.94
C PRO A 35 -5.85 6.56 7.52
N ILE A 36 -5.26 5.73 6.65
CA ILE A 36 -5.72 5.49 5.28
C ILE A 36 -6.72 4.33 5.21
N CYS A 37 -6.52 3.28 6.01
CA CYS A 37 -7.37 2.08 6.01
C CYS A 37 -8.62 2.22 6.88
N GLY A 38 -8.59 3.10 7.89
CA GLY A 38 -9.71 3.29 8.81
C GLY A 38 -9.73 2.28 9.96
N PHE A 39 -10.92 2.08 10.53
CA PHE A 39 -11.16 1.29 11.75
C PHE A 39 -12.25 0.25 11.52
N GLY A 40 -12.23 -0.83 12.29
CA GLY A 40 -13.25 -1.88 12.24
C GLY A 40 -12.69 -3.27 12.53
N VAL A 41 -13.53 -4.29 12.35
CA VAL A 41 -13.15 -5.71 12.55
C VAL A 41 -12.13 -6.16 11.52
N ASP A 42 -12.24 -5.66 10.29
CA ASP A 42 -11.37 -6.03 9.17
C ASP A 42 -10.14 -5.10 9.02
N ALA A 43 -10.01 -4.11 9.91
CA ALA A 43 -8.88 -3.19 9.86
C ALA A 43 -7.61 -3.83 10.45
N THR A 44 -6.46 -3.46 9.91
CA THR A 44 -5.16 -3.88 10.43
C THR A 44 -4.66 -2.88 11.48
N TYR A 45 -4.26 -3.40 12.63
CA TYR A 45 -3.70 -2.63 13.73
C TYR A 45 -2.24 -3.03 13.99
N PHE A 46 -1.46 -2.08 14.50
CA PHE A 46 -0.01 -2.22 14.63
C PHE A 46 0.42 -1.91 16.07
N PHE A 47 1.30 -2.72 16.65
CA PHE A 47 1.91 -2.42 17.95
C PHE A 47 3.18 -1.55 17.81
N SER A 48 3.80 -1.55 16.63
CA SER A 48 5.05 -0.85 16.34
C SER A 48 4.80 0.32 15.41
N GLU A 49 5.32 1.49 15.79
CA GLU A 49 5.29 2.69 14.95
C GLU A 49 6.03 2.48 13.62
N LYS A 50 7.10 1.66 13.63
CA LYS A 50 7.86 1.33 12.42
C LYS A 50 7.02 0.53 11.43
N ASP A 51 6.27 -0.45 11.91
CA ASP A 51 5.46 -1.33 11.06
C ASP A 51 4.29 -0.56 10.45
N LEU A 52 3.68 0.32 11.25
CA LEU A 52 2.67 1.27 10.78
C LEU A 52 3.20 2.15 9.65
N VAL A 53 4.39 2.73 9.83
CA VAL A 53 5.00 3.62 8.81
C VAL A 53 5.33 2.85 7.53
N ILE A 54 5.89 1.64 7.62
CA ILE A 54 6.14 0.79 6.45
C ILE A 54 4.84 0.49 5.70
N HIS A 55 3.77 0.15 6.44
CA HIS A 55 2.45 -0.06 5.87
C HIS A 55 1.90 1.20 5.18
N ILE A 56 1.99 2.37 5.82
CA ILE A 56 1.57 3.66 5.22
C ILE A 56 2.36 3.95 3.93
N LEU A 57 3.67 3.70 3.92
CA LEU A 57 4.51 3.91 2.73
C LEU A 57 4.13 2.97 1.57
N ASN A 58 3.67 1.75 1.88
CA ASN A 58 3.19 0.83 0.84
C ASN A 58 1.92 1.33 0.16
N HIS A 59 1.01 2.03 0.85
CA HIS A 59 -0.11 2.73 0.19
C HIS A 59 0.38 3.72 -0.86
N ALA A 60 1.44 4.47 -0.56
CA ALA A 60 2.01 5.44 -1.50
C ALA A 60 2.62 4.75 -2.73
N LYS A 61 3.26 3.58 -2.56
CA LYS A 61 3.80 2.79 -3.67
C LYS A 61 2.71 2.22 -4.57
N VAL A 62 1.65 1.65 -3.99
CA VAL A 62 0.51 1.09 -4.73
C VAL A 62 -0.20 2.19 -5.53
N LYS A 63 -0.51 3.33 -4.89
CA LYS A 63 -1.11 4.49 -5.59
C LYS A 63 -0.20 5.04 -6.70
N ARG A 64 1.12 4.92 -6.56
CA ARG A 64 2.08 5.32 -7.59
C ARG A 64 2.12 4.32 -8.75
N ALA A 65 2.05 3.02 -8.47
CA ALA A 65 1.95 1.97 -9.48
C ALA A 65 0.64 2.05 -10.28
N GLU A 66 -0.50 2.30 -9.63
CA GLU A 66 -1.79 2.51 -10.30
C GLU A 66 -1.79 3.74 -11.23
N ARG A 67 -1.01 4.78 -10.89
CA ARG A 67 -0.85 5.97 -11.74
C ARG A 67 0.08 5.72 -12.94
N VAL A 68 0.98 4.76 -12.84
CA VAL A 68 1.85 4.37 -13.94
C VAL A 68 1.09 3.34 -14.78
N LYS A 69 0.36 3.81 -15.79
CA LYS A 69 -0.22 2.93 -16.82
C LYS A 69 0.93 2.23 -17.54
N VAL A 70 1.26 1.01 -17.13
CA VAL A 70 2.17 0.14 -17.87
C VAL A 70 1.41 -0.32 -19.11
N GLN A 71 1.70 0.28 -20.26
CA GLN A 71 1.34 -0.31 -21.54
C GLN A 71 2.29 -1.49 -21.76
N ILE A 72 1.77 -2.71 -21.58
CA ILE A 72 2.45 -3.91 -22.00
C ILE A 72 2.30 -3.94 -23.53
N VAL A 73 3.36 -3.55 -24.24
CA VAL A 73 3.45 -3.77 -25.68
C VAL A 73 3.77 -5.25 -25.85
N GLU A 74 2.81 -6.01 -26.36
CA GLU A 74 3.05 -7.40 -26.75
C GLU A 74 4.18 -7.40 -27.80
N PRO A 75 5.26 -8.19 -27.61
CA PRO A 75 6.31 -8.30 -28.62
C PRO A 75 5.69 -8.95 -29.86
N GLY A 76 5.55 -8.14 -30.91
CA GLY A 76 5.04 -8.55 -32.21
C GLY A 76 5.82 -9.75 -32.77
N GLU A 77 5.08 -10.64 -33.41
CA GLU A 77 5.59 -11.74 -34.21
C GLU A 77 6.72 -11.26 -35.15
N PRO A 78 7.84 -11.99 -35.25
CA PRO A 78 8.90 -11.62 -36.16
C PRO A 78 8.39 -11.70 -37.61
N ALA A 79 8.56 -10.60 -38.34
CA ALA A 79 8.37 -10.53 -39.78
C ALA A 79 9.29 -11.56 -40.46
N GLU A 80 8.68 -12.58 -41.09
CA GLU A 80 9.38 -13.45 -42.03
C GLU A 80 9.82 -12.63 -43.24
N GLU A 81 11.10 -12.76 -43.55
CA GLU A 81 11.79 -12.21 -44.71
C GLU A 81 11.04 -12.49 -46.00
N LYS A 82 10.77 -11.43 -46.76
CA LYS A 82 10.60 -11.53 -48.21
C LYS A 82 11.94 -11.97 -48.81
N LEU A 83 12.02 -13.20 -49.28
CA LEU A 83 13.01 -13.59 -50.29
C LEU A 83 12.35 -13.53 -51.65
N GLU A 84 12.96 -12.70 -52.50
CA GLU A 84 12.68 -12.51 -53.92
C GLU A 84 13.01 -13.80 -54.67
N GLU A 85 12.08 -14.31 -55.49
CA GLU A 85 12.42 -15.08 -56.68
C GLU A 85 11.72 -14.42 -57.87
N GLU A 86 12.53 -13.69 -58.63
CA GLU A 86 12.30 -13.20 -59.98
C GLU A 86 12.67 -14.36 -60.92
N GLU A 87 11.70 -14.96 -61.62
CA GLU A 87 11.96 -15.87 -62.74
C GLU A 87 11.31 -15.28 -64.01
N ASP A 88 12.17 -15.01 -65.00
CA ASP A 88 11.91 -14.80 -66.44
C ASP A 88 11.38 -16.09 -67.12
#